data_AF-A0A7Y5B726-F1
#
_entry.id   AF-A0A7Y5B726-F1
#
_cell.length_a   1.000
_cell.length_b   1.000
_cell.length_c   1.000
_cell.angle_alpha   90.00
_cell.angle_beta   90.00
_cell.angle_gamma   90.00
#
_symmetry.space_group_name_H-M   'P 1'
#
loop_
_entity.id
_entity.type
_entity.pdbx_description
1 polymer ?
#
loop_
_entity_poly.entity_id
_entity_poly.type
_entity_poly.pdbx_seq_one_letter_code
_entity_poly.pdbx_strand_id
1 'polypeptide(L)'
;MDNPTPQIEGQKAPEKKKRSVVPILAGSGAFLALALFGTGFYLGQSGQAKRTDDVKQQLSIARQAHQVAGTEVKQLLAVNDLLRARGLTYRASLELDRRNFGLANDYLRRAAQAADRADADAARADRAKLSEAKEKLAKTSVEPSADLETQRKAVIDIAILLDEILDER
;
A
#
# COMPACT_ATOMS: atom_id res chain seq x y z
N MET A 1 -56.90 -75.31 -43.65
CA MET A 1 -55.90 -74.95 -44.68
C MET A 1 -54.56 -75.11 -43.98
N ASP A 2 -53.98 -76.30 -44.00
CA ASP A 2 -52.70 -76.56 -43.35
C ASP A 2 -51.80 -77.29 -44.35
N ASN A 3 -50.75 -76.58 -44.76
CA ASN A 3 -49.82 -76.98 -45.80
C ASN A 3 -48.61 -77.68 -45.16
N PRO A 4 -48.11 -78.80 -45.72
CA PRO A 4 -46.97 -79.54 -45.18
C PRO A 4 -45.61 -78.95 -45.58
N THR A 5 -44.59 -79.26 -44.76
CA THR A 5 -43.17 -78.88 -44.88
C THR A 5 -42.46 -79.61 -46.03
N PRO A 6 -41.31 -79.08 -46.53
CA PRO A 6 -40.02 -79.76 -46.26
C PRO A 6 -38.86 -78.77 -46.02
N GLN A 7 -38.05 -78.95 -44.97
CA GLN A 7 -36.76 -79.65 -44.97
C GLN A 7 -35.78 -79.25 -46.09
N ILE A 8 -34.69 -78.56 -45.73
CA ILE A 8 -33.41 -78.67 -46.42
C ILE A 8 -32.36 -79.08 -45.39
N GLU A 9 -31.91 -80.31 -45.58
CA GLU A 9 -30.79 -80.99 -44.94
C GLU A 9 -29.49 -80.46 -45.57
N GLY A 10 -28.50 -80.12 -44.73
CA GLY A 10 -27.24 -79.51 -45.18
C GLY A 10 -26.11 -79.72 -44.18
N GLN A 11 -25.67 -80.98 -44.10
CA GLN A 11 -24.49 -81.54 -43.43
C GLN A 11 -23.30 -80.59 -43.13
N LYS A 12 -22.80 -80.64 -41.89
CA LYS A 12 -21.45 -81.13 -41.49
C LYS A 12 -21.04 -80.59 -40.10
N ALA A 13 -20.96 -81.49 -39.11
CA ALA A 13 -19.93 -81.40 -38.06
C ALA A 13 -18.67 -82.12 -38.60
N PRO A 14 -17.43 -81.94 -38.07
CA PRO A 14 -17.10 -81.48 -36.71
C PRO A 14 -15.90 -80.51 -36.62
N GLU A 15 -15.72 -79.83 -35.48
CA GLU A 15 -14.44 -79.81 -34.73
C GLU A 15 -14.55 -78.89 -33.50
N LYS A 16 -14.40 -79.49 -32.31
CA LYS A 16 -14.17 -78.76 -31.07
C LYS A 16 -12.76 -78.17 -31.11
N LYS A 17 -12.62 -76.91 -31.49
CA LYS A 17 -11.37 -76.16 -31.30
C LYS A 17 -11.48 -75.27 -30.06
N LYS A 18 -10.97 -75.77 -28.93
CA LYS A 18 -10.62 -74.95 -27.77
C LYS A 18 -9.71 -73.81 -28.25
N ARG A 19 -10.22 -72.59 -28.33
CA ARG A 19 -9.41 -71.39 -28.51
C ARG A 19 -9.52 -70.56 -27.24
N SER A 20 -8.36 -70.40 -26.62
CA SER A 20 -8.08 -69.68 -25.39
C SER A 20 -8.70 -68.29 -25.38
N VAL A 21 -9.40 -68.00 -24.29
CA VAL A 21 -9.81 -66.64 -23.93
C VAL A 21 -8.61 -65.95 -23.26
N VAL A 22 -8.35 -64.69 -23.64
CA VAL A 22 -7.50 -63.65 -22.98
C VAL A 22 -5.98 -63.72 -23.25
N PRO A 23 -5.21 -62.60 -23.42
CA PRO A 23 -5.53 -61.18 -23.16
C PRO A 23 -5.23 -60.18 -24.31
N ILE A 24 -6.18 -59.27 -24.59
CA ILE A 24 -5.85 -57.94 -25.12
C ILE A 24 -6.50 -56.93 -24.17
N LEU A 25 -5.90 -56.71 -23.01
CA LEU A 25 -6.39 -55.71 -22.05
C LEU A 25 -5.28 -55.01 -21.25
N ALA A 26 -4.02 -55.13 -21.68
CA ALA A 26 -2.88 -54.50 -21.00
C ALA A 26 -2.38 -53.20 -21.67
N GLY A 27 -2.70 -52.96 -22.95
CA GLY A 27 -2.21 -51.77 -23.68
C GLY A 27 -3.06 -50.50 -23.51
N SER A 28 -4.39 -50.65 -23.38
CA SER A 28 -5.32 -49.52 -23.34
C SER A 28 -5.35 -48.79 -22.00
N GLY A 29 -5.14 -49.51 -20.88
CA GLY A 29 -5.12 -48.93 -19.55
C GLY A 29 -3.95 -47.98 -19.31
N ALA A 30 -2.75 -48.33 -19.82
CA ALA A 30 -1.55 -47.51 -19.67
C ALA A 30 -1.64 -46.20 -20.46
N PHE A 31 -2.18 -46.23 -21.68
CA PHE A 31 -2.38 -45.03 -22.49
C PHE A 31 -3.44 -44.09 -21.90
N LEU A 32 -4.54 -44.63 -21.38
CA LEU A 32 -5.59 -43.83 -20.76
C LEU A 32 -5.08 -43.16 -19.46
N ALA A 33 -4.29 -43.88 -18.67
CA ALA A 33 -3.66 -43.32 -17.47
C ALA A 33 -2.67 -42.21 -17.80
N LEU A 34 -1.82 -42.37 -18.84
CA LEU A 34 -0.90 -41.33 -19.29
C LEU A 34 -1.62 -40.11 -19.88
N ALA A 35 -2.71 -40.31 -20.63
CA ALA A 35 -3.52 -39.22 -21.17
C ALA A 35 -4.23 -38.43 -20.07
N LEU A 36 -4.80 -39.10 -19.06
CA LEU A 36 -5.45 -38.47 -17.91
C LEU A 36 -4.44 -37.78 -16.99
N PHE A 37 -3.25 -38.37 -16.79
CA PHE A 37 -2.18 -37.75 -16.01
C PHE A 37 -1.58 -36.54 -16.74
N GLY A 38 -1.36 -36.63 -18.05
CA GLY A 38 -0.88 -35.53 -18.89
C GLY A 38 -1.85 -34.36 -18.96
N THR A 39 -3.15 -34.63 -19.16
CA THR A 39 -4.18 -33.57 -19.17
C THR A 39 -4.42 -33.00 -17.76
N GLY A 40 -4.45 -33.83 -16.71
CA GLY A 40 -4.56 -33.36 -15.33
C GLY A 40 -3.39 -32.48 -14.89
N PHE A 41 -2.17 -32.82 -15.29
CA PHE A 41 -0.96 -32.02 -15.03
C PHE A 41 -0.98 -30.69 -15.82
N TYR A 42 -1.36 -30.72 -17.11
CA TYR A 42 -1.42 -29.52 -17.95
C TYR A 42 -2.54 -28.54 -17.53
N LEU A 43 -3.71 -29.05 -17.12
CA LEU A 43 -4.78 -28.21 -16.57
C LEU A 43 -4.47 -27.71 -15.15
N GLY A 44 -3.81 -28.51 -14.31
CA GLY A 44 -3.38 -28.10 -12.96
C GLY A 44 -2.29 -27.03 -12.98
N GLN A 45 -1.31 -27.15 -13.88
CA GLN A 45 -0.21 -26.20 -14.01
C GLN A 45 -0.66 -24.86 -14.60
N SER A 46 -1.60 -24.86 -15.56
CA SER A 46 -2.14 -23.63 -16.15
C SER A 46 -3.10 -22.85 -15.24
N GLY A 47 -3.85 -23.54 -14.37
CA GLY A 47 -4.70 -22.90 -13.35
C GLY A 47 -3.91 -22.31 -12.17
N GLN A 48 -2.80 -22.95 -11.77
CA GLN A 48 -1.92 -22.42 -10.73
C GLN A 48 -1.10 -21.23 -11.22
N ALA A 49 -0.55 -21.27 -12.44
CA ALA A 49 0.19 -20.15 -13.02
C ALA A 49 -0.67 -18.88 -13.10
N LYS A 50 -1.91 -18.97 -13.61
CA LYS A 50 -2.84 -17.83 -13.66
C LYS A 50 -3.20 -17.30 -12.28
N ARG A 51 -3.42 -18.17 -11.28
CA ARG A 51 -3.68 -17.75 -9.89
C ARG A 51 -2.46 -17.09 -9.26
N THR A 52 -1.25 -17.59 -9.53
CA THR A 52 -0.03 -16.96 -9.02
C THR A 52 0.25 -15.62 -9.69
N ASP A 53 -0.07 -15.46 -10.97
CA ASP A 53 0.10 -14.21 -11.70
C ASP A 53 -0.94 -13.17 -11.27
N ASP A 54 -2.21 -13.57 -11.11
CA ASP A 54 -3.26 -12.72 -10.53
C ASP A 54 -2.91 -12.29 -9.10
N VAL A 55 -2.44 -13.20 -8.25
CA VAL A 55 -2.03 -12.86 -6.88
C VAL A 55 -0.81 -11.95 -6.86
N LYS A 56 0.19 -12.19 -7.72
CA LYS A 56 1.35 -11.28 -7.87
C LYS A 56 0.92 -9.89 -8.33
N GLN A 57 -0.01 -9.81 -9.27
CA GLN A 57 -0.56 -8.56 -9.77
C GLN A 57 -1.41 -7.84 -8.72
N GLN A 58 -2.26 -8.55 -7.97
CA GLN A 58 -3.01 -7.96 -6.85
C GLN A 58 -2.08 -7.47 -5.74
N LEU A 59 -1.01 -8.22 -5.45
CA LEU A 59 -0.01 -7.84 -4.45
C LEU A 59 0.81 -6.63 -4.89
N SER A 60 1.17 -6.51 -6.17
CA SER A 60 1.86 -5.32 -6.68
C SER A 60 0.96 -4.08 -6.64
N ILE A 61 -0.31 -4.21 -7.03
CA ILE A 61 -1.31 -3.14 -6.93
C ILE A 61 -1.52 -2.71 -5.48
N ALA A 62 -1.69 -3.67 -4.56
CA ALA A 62 -1.86 -3.36 -3.13
C ALA A 62 -0.61 -2.68 -2.55
N ARG A 63 0.60 -3.14 -2.89
CA ARG A 63 1.86 -2.51 -2.46
C ARG A 63 1.98 -1.08 -2.99
N GLN A 64 1.62 -0.87 -4.26
CA GLN A 64 1.66 0.45 -4.87
C GLN A 64 0.64 1.39 -4.21
N ALA A 65 -0.58 0.91 -3.94
CA ALA A 65 -1.59 1.67 -3.19
C ALA A 65 -1.12 2.02 -1.77
N HIS A 66 -0.49 1.07 -1.05
CA HIS A 66 0.09 1.34 0.26
C HIS A 66 1.24 2.35 0.23
N GLN A 67 2.08 2.30 -0.80
CA GLN A 67 3.17 3.27 -0.97
C GLN A 67 2.62 4.69 -1.21
N VAL A 68 1.64 4.83 -2.09
CA VAL A 68 0.99 6.12 -2.37
C VAL A 68 0.28 6.66 -1.12
N ALA A 69 -0.52 5.83 -0.44
CA ALA A 69 -1.17 6.23 0.80
C ALA A 69 -0.14 6.61 1.89
N GLY A 70 0.98 5.89 1.96
CA GLY A 70 2.07 6.21 2.88
C GLY A 70 2.73 7.57 2.58
N THR A 71 2.88 7.93 1.31
CA THR A 71 3.38 9.26 0.93
C THR A 71 2.40 10.38 1.25
N GLU A 72 1.10 10.16 1.01
CA GLU A 72 0.05 11.14 1.30
C GLU A 72 -0.06 11.43 2.80
N VAL A 73 -0.04 10.38 3.64
CA VAL A 73 -0.05 10.54 5.10
C VAL A 73 1.18 11.32 5.57
N LYS A 74 2.38 11.01 5.05
CA LYS A 74 3.60 11.75 5.41
C LYS A 74 3.50 13.23 5.02
N GLN A 75 2.99 13.52 3.83
CA GLN A 75 2.77 14.89 3.39
C GLN A 75 1.79 15.63 4.31
N LEU A 76 0.64 15.02 4.62
CA LEU A 76 -0.36 15.63 5.51
C LEU A 76 0.19 15.86 6.93
N LEU A 77 0.95 14.93 7.48
CA LEU A 77 1.59 15.09 8.78
C LEU A 77 2.60 16.24 8.77
N ALA A 78 3.43 16.33 7.73
CA ALA A 78 4.42 17.40 7.61
C ALA A 78 3.76 18.78 7.45
N VAL A 79 2.65 18.87 6.68
CA VAL A 79 1.84 20.10 6.58
C VAL A 79 1.19 20.44 7.92
N ASN A 80 0.62 19.46 8.60
CA ASN A 80 -0.01 19.65 9.90
C ASN A 80 0.97 20.18 10.96
N ASP A 81 2.19 19.63 11.00
CA ASP A 81 3.23 20.07 11.93
C ASP A 81 3.65 21.54 11.66
N LEU A 82 3.68 21.99 10.40
CA LEU A 82 3.96 23.38 10.05
C LEU A 82 2.81 24.33 10.42
N LEU A 83 1.56 23.94 10.14
CA LEU A 83 0.38 24.68 10.59
C LEU A 83 0.32 24.78 12.12
N ARG A 84 0.70 23.71 12.82
CA ARG A 84 0.76 23.68 14.27
C ARG A 84 1.84 24.60 14.81
N ALA A 85 3.04 24.58 14.22
CA ALA A 85 4.12 25.49 14.59
C ALA A 85 3.66 26.95 14.45
N ARG A 86 3.10 27.31 13.29
CA ARG A 86 2.55 28.64 13.00
C ARG A 86 1.51 29.06 14.04
N GLY A 87 0.49 28.23 14.29
CA GLY A 87 -0.56 28.55 15.24
C GLY A 87 -0.05 28.73 16.67
N LEU A 88 0.96 27.96 17.08
CA LEU A 88 1.61 28.11 18.39
C LEU A 88 2.41 29.41 18.48
N THR A 89 3.10 29.82 17.41
CA THR A 89 3.81 31.11 17.37
C THR A 89 2.85 32.29 17.51
N TYR A 90 1.69 32.29 16.84
CA TYR A 90 0.67 33.32 17.04
C TYR A 90 0.07 33.28 18.46
N ARG A 91 -0.09 32.10 19.08
CA ARG A 91 -0.51 32.03 20.49
C ARG A 91 0.55 32.63 21.41
N ALA A 92 1.83 32.41 21.12
CA ALA A 92 2.91 33.01 21.89
C ALA A 92 2.86 34.55 21.82
N SER A 93 2.60 35.13 20.64
CA SER A 93 2.48 36.59 20.51
C SER A 93 1.29 37.14 21.30
N LEU A 94 0.15 36.45 21.30
CA LEU A 94 -1.02 36.84 22.10
C LEU A 94 -0.74 36.77 23.62
N GLU A 95 -0.04 35.74 24.07
CA GLU A 95 0.35 35.64 25.49
C GLU A 95 1.41 36.67 25.88
N LEU A 96 2.31 37.01 24.97
CA LEU A 96 3.27 38.11 25.15
C LEU A 96 2.53 39.46 25.30
N ASP A 97 1.51 39.71 24.50
CA ASP A 97 0.66 40.91 24.61
C ASP A 97 -0.07 40.99 25.95
N ARG A 98 -0.49 39.84 26.47
CA ARG A 98 -1.07 39.68 27.81
C ARG A 98 -0.03 39.73 28.93
N ARG A 99 1.25 39.92 28.60
CA ARG A 99 2.40 39.90 29.53
C ARG A 99 2.53 38.59 30.29
N ASN A 100 2.08 37.50 29.69
CA ASN A 100 2.21 36.15 30.22
C ASN A 100 3.44 35.45 29.62
N PHE A 101 4.62 35.93 30.01
CA PHE A 101 5.91 35.49 29.46
C PHE A 101 6.17 33.99 29.63
N GLY A 102 5.65 33.39 30.71
CA GLY A 102 5.73 31.94 30.93
C GLY A 102 5.00 31.15 29.87
N LEU A 103 3.71 31.45 29.62
CA LEU A 103 2.94 30.77 28.57
C LEU A 103 3.45 31.12 27.17
N ALA A 104 3.92 32.34 26.94
CA ALA A 104 4.53 32.72 25.66
C ALA A 104 5.74 31.83 25.33
N ASN A 105 6.67 31.65 26.28
CA ASN A 105 7.81 30.75 26.12
C ASN A 105 7.40 29.27 25.97
N ASP A 106 6.38 28.82 26.70
CA ASP A 106 5.85 27.47 26.54
C ASP A 106 5.31 27.22 25.13
N TYR A 107 4.61 28.21 24.57
CA TYR A 107 4.12 28.14 23.19
C TYR A 107 5.24 28.20 22.17
N LEU A 108 6.26 29.05 22.34
CA LEU A 108 7.45 29.10 21.48
C LEU A 108 8.20 27.76 21.45
N ARG A 109 8.42 27.16 22.62
CA ARG A 109 9.06 25.83 22.71
C ARG A 109 8.25 24.74 22.02
N ARG A 110 6.92 24.76 22.18
CA ARG A 110 6.02 23.82 21.47
C ARG A 110 6.01 24.08 19.97
N ALA A 111 6.10 25.33 19.53
CA ALA A 111 6.21 25.70 18.13
C ALA A 111 7.50 25.15 17.53
N ALA A 112 8.64 25.31 18.22
CA ALA A 112 9.92 24.72 17.83
C ALA A 112 9.81 23.19 17.67
N GLN A 113 9.23 22.49 18.67
CA GLN A 113 9.02 21.04 18.59
C GLN A 113 8.10 20.59 17.46
N ALA A 114 7.14 21.41 17.05
CA ALA A 114 6.29 21.13 15.90
C ALA A 114 7.06 21.37 14.60
N ALA A 115 7.79 22.49 14.48
CA ALA A 115 8.63 22.78 13.34
C ALA A 115 9.69 21.68 13.14
N ASP A 116 10.36 21.23 14.20
CA ASP A 116 11.39 20.17 14.13
C ASP A 116 10.88 18.86 13.55
N ARG A 117 9.63 18.49 13.85
CA ARG A 117 8.97 17.29 13.29
C ARG A 117 8.55 17.46 11.84
N ALA A 118 8.43 18.69 11.36
CA ALA A 118 8.14 18.94 9.95
C ALA A 118 9.32 18.55 9.06
N ASP A 119 9.01 17.70 8.09
CA ASP A 119 9.91 17.30 7.02
C ASP A 119 9.68 18.22 5.80
N ALA A 120 10.73 18.90 5.34
CA ALA A 120 10.64 19.86 4.25
C ALA A 120 10.24 19.20 2.93
N ASP A 121 10.79 18.02 2.63
CA ASP A 121 10.58 17.32 1.37
C ASP A 121 9.14 16.78 1.30
N ALA A 122 8.65 16.18 2.39
CA ALA A 122 7.27 15.71 2.50
C ALA A 122 6.26 16.86 2.48
N ALA A 123 6.58 18.00 3.10
CA ALA A 123 5.73 19.18 3.10
C ALA A 123 5.75 19.97 1.78
N ARG A 124 6.67 19.65 0.86
CA ARG A 124 7.00 20.47 -0.32
C ARG A 124 7.37 21.90 0.04
N ALA A 125 8.05 22.07 1.16
CA ALA A 125 8.47 23.35 1.70
C ALA A 125 9.90 23.68 1.24
N ASP A 126 10.21 24.97 1.11
CA ASP A 126 11.60 25.42 0.97
C ASP A 126 12.42 25.00 2.22
N ARG A 127 13.47 24.19 1.99
CA ARG A 127 14.32 23.64 3.05
C ARG A 127 15.11 24.72 3.78
N ALA A 128 15.57 25.75 3.07
CA ALA A 128 16.34 26.85 3.65
C ALA A 128 15.45 27.71 4.56
N LYS A 129 14.25 28.08 4.09
CA LYS A 129 13.28 28.82 4.90
C LYS A 129 12.84 28.03 6.12
N LEU A 130 12.57 26.73 5.97
CA LEU A 130 12.22 25.89 7.13
C LEU A 130 13.37 25.79 8.13
N SER A 131 14.62 25.69 7.67
CA SER A 131 15.79 25.69 8.53
C SER A 131 15.93 27.02 9.28
N GLU A 132 15.72 28.15 8.60
CA GLU A 132 15.73 29.48 9.20
C GLU A 132 14.63 29.62 10.27
N ALA A 133 13.41 29.15 9.99
CA ALA A 133 12.31 29.18 10.96
C ALA A 133 12.62 28.35 12.21
N LYS A 134 13.19 27.14 12.04
CA LYS A 134 13.63 26.28 13.14
C LYS A 134 14.69 26.98 14.00
N GLU A 135 15.68 27.58 13.37
CA GLU A 135 16.75 28.30 14.07
C GLU A 135 16.22 29.50 14.85
N LYS A 136 15.38 30.33 14.23
CA LYS A 136 14.75 31.48 14.90
C LYS A 136 13.90 31.03 16.08
N LEU A 137 13.08 29.99 15.92
CA LEU A 137 12.27 29.44 17.01
C LEU A 137 13.14 28.93 18.16
N ALA A 138 14.23 28.23 17.88
CA ALA A 138 15.13 27.69 18.89
C ALA A 138 15.87 28.78 19.69
N LYS A 139 16.15 29.92 19.06
CA LYS A 139 16.85 31.05 19.68
C LYS A 139 15.92 32.08 20.34
N THR A 140 14.62 32.03 20.05
CA THR A 140 13.68 33.03 20.56
C THR A 140 13.17 32.64 21.93
N SER A 141 13.41 33.51 22.90
CA SER A 141 12.83 33.50 24.23
C SER A 141 12.37 34.91 24.56
N VAL A 142 11.30 35.01 25.34
CA VAL A 142 10.78 36.29 25.81
C VAL A 142 11.06 36.50 27.29
N GLU A 143 11.40 37.73 27.66
CA GLU A 143 11.78 38.12 29.01
C GLU A 143 11.00 39.35 29.47
N PRO A 144 10.57 39.41 30.75
CA PRO A 144 9.84 40.56 31.28
C PRO A 144 10.63 41.88 31.24
N SER A 145 11.97 41.82 31.26
CA SER A 145 12.88 42.96 31.32
C SER A 145 13.28 43.54 29.96
N ALA A 146 13.01 42.82 28.86
CA ALA A 146 13.37 43.27 27.52
C ALA A 146 12.25 44.12 26.89
N ASP A 147 12.59 44.86 25.82
CA ASP A 147 11.61 45.67 25.10
C ASP A 147 10.50 44.78 24.49
N LEU A 148 9.25 45.10 24.81
CA LEU A 148 8.11 44.26 24.45
C LEU A 148 7.83 44.31 22.94
N GLU A 149 7.99 45.48 22.32
CA GLU A 149 7.68 45.66 20.90
C GLU A 149 8.69 44.91 20.03
N THR A 150 9.98 44.98 20.38
CA THR A 150 11.04 44.22 19.72
C THR A 150 10.79 42.70 19.83
N GLN A 151 10.44 42.22 21.01
CA GLN A 151 10.12 40.79 21.23
C GLN A 151 8.89 40.37 20.44
N ARG A 152 7.83 41.17 20.44
CA ARG A 152 6.61 40.91 19.66
C ARG A 152 6.94 40.80 18.18
N LYS A 153 7.69 41.77 17.66
CA LYS A 153 8.14 41.76 16.26
C LYS A 153 8.90 40.48 15.93
N ALA A 154 9.84 40.07 16.78
CA ALA A 154 10.60 38.83 16.55
C ALA A 154 9.69 37.60 16.47
N VAL A 155 8.70 37.47 17.36
CA VAL A 155 7.73 36.36 17.34
C VAL A 155 6.84 36.40 16.08
N ILE A 156 6.35 37.59 15.69
CA ILE A 156 5.51 37.75 14.49
C ILE A 156 6.31 37.48 13.20
N ASP A 157 7.55 37.95 13.10
CA ASP A 157 8.40 37.72 11.94
C ASP A 157 8.66 36.20 11.71
N ILE A 158 8.72 35.41 12.78
CA ILE A 158 8.76 33.94 12.69
C ILE A 158 7.45 33.36 12.16
N ALA A 159 6.31 33.86 12.64
CA ALA A 159 5.00 33.41 12.17
C ALA A 159 4.80 33.73 10.67
N ILE A 160 5.25 34.90 10.21
CA ILE A 160 5.24 35.29 8.80
C ILE A 160 6.13 34.36 7.98
N LEU A 161 7.34 34.06 8.44
CA LEU A 161 8.22 33.11 7.76
C LEU A 161 7.57 31.72 7.61
N LEU A 162 6.85 31.25 8.64
CA LEU A 162 6.09 29.99 8.57
C LEU A 162 4.91 30.08 7.60
N ASP A 163 4.29 31.26 7.45
CA ASP A 163 3.23 31.52 6.47
C ASP A 163 3.77 31.47 5.03
N GLU A 164 4.90 32.10 4.75
CA GLU A 164 5.54 32.02 3.44
C GLU A 164 5.86 30.57 3.05
N ILE A 165 6.35 29.77 3.99
CA ILE A 165 6.60 28.34 3.78
C ILE A 165 5.30 27.56 3.48
N LEU A 166 4.16 28.00 4.01
CA LEU A 166 2.85 27.39 3.78
C LEU A 166 2.26 27.76 2.41
N ASP A 167 2.50 28.98 1.96
CA ASP A 167 1.92 29.51 0.72
C ASP A 167 2.69 29.10 -0.55
N GLU A 168 3.97 28.74 -0.44
CA GLU A 168 4.86 28.38 -1.57
C GLU A 168 4.79 26.89 -2.01
N ARG A 169 3.84 26.10 -1.47
CA ARG A 169 3.78 24.62 -1.60
C ARG A 169 3.06 24.10 -2.84
#